data_AF-A0A8T3Q404-F1
#
_entry.id   AF-A0A8T3Q404-F1
#
_cell.length_a   1.000
_cell.length_b   1.000
_cell.length_c   1.000
_cell.angle_alpha   90.00
_cell.angle_beta   90.00
_cell.angle_gamma   90.00
#
_symmetry.space_group_name_H-M   'P 1'
#
loop_
_entity.id
_entity.type
_entity.pdbx_description
1 polymer ?
#
loop_
_entity_poly.entity_id
_entity_poly.type
_entity_poly.pdbx_seq_one_letter_code
_entity_poly.pdbx_strand_id
1 'polypeptide(L)' 'MPHAPLVIVNPTAGGGRTLQWVEWLRERLGPRPEAGLEVTAHRGHAEGLAAAAAAAGHDRVIAVGGEGTIQEIVNGL' A
#
# COMPACT_ATOMS: atom_id res chain seq x y z
N MET A 1 16.39 11.33 -8.65
CA MET A 1 16.43 10.32 -7.57
C MET A 1 15.74 9.07 -8.07
N PRO A 2 16.12 7.86 -7.65
CA PRO A 2 15.21 6.73 -7.72
C PRO A 2 13.97 7.08 -6.88
N HIS A 3 12.79 6.92 -7.45
CA HIS A 3 11.52 7.10 -6.75
C HIS A 3 11.16 5.77 -6.11
N ALA A 4 10.83 5.78 -4.82
CA ALA A 4 10.66 4.59 -3.99
C ALA A 4 9.20 4.50 -3.53
N PRO A 5 8.28 3.97 -4.35
CA PRO A 5 6.87 3.92 -3.99
C PRO A 5 6.60 2.82 -2.95
N LEU A 6 5.73 3.09 -1.97
CA LEU A 6 5.10 2.04 -1.18
C LEU A 6 3.70 1.74 -1.74
N VAL A 7 3.45 0.48 -2.12
CA VAL A 7 2.11 0.01 -2.49
C VAL A 7 1.42 -0.57 -1.25
N ILE A 8 0.28 0.00 -0.85
CA ILE A 8 -0.49 -0.48 0.30
C ILE A 8 -1.79 -1.13 -0.21
N VAL A 9 -1.94 -2.43 0.03
CA VAL A 9 -3.06 -3.24 -0.45
C VAL A 9 -4.01 -3.61 0.69
N ASN A 10 -5.30 -3.30 0.53
CA ASN A 10 -6.35 -3.85 1.36
C ASN A 10 -6.98 -5.08 0.68
N PRO A 11 -6.67 -6.32 1.09
CA PRO A 11 -7.15 -7.53 0.43
C PRO A 11 -8.66 -7.73 0.56
N THR A 12 -9.30 -7.18 1.61
CA THR A 12 -10.74 -7.33 1.83
C THR A 12 -11.57 -6.33 1.03
N ALA A 13 -10.95 -5.30 0.46
CA ALA A 13 -11.64 -4.28 -0.32
C ALA A 13 -12.36 -4.86 -1.54
N GLY A 14 -13.44 -4.20 -1.95
CA GLY A 14 -14.30 -4.68 -3.04
C GLY A 14 -14.96 -6.03 -2.77
N GLY A 15 -15.10 -6.45 -1.50
CA GLY A 15 -15.63 -7.77 -1.15
C GLY A 15 -14.63 -8.89 -1.46
N GLY A 16 -13.36 -8.71 -1.07
CA GLY A 16 -12.30 -9.69 -1.30
C GLY A 16 -11.71 -9.70 -2.72
N ARG A 17 -12.31 -8.99 -3.68
CA ARG A 17 -11.78 -8.88 -5.06
C ARG A 17 -10.36 -8.32 -5.13
N THR A 18 -9.93 -7.56 -4.12
CA THR A 18 -8.59 -6.98 -4.11
C THR A 18 -7.49 -8.01 -3.80
N LEU A 19 -7.81 -9.12 -3.12
CA LEU A 19 -6.86 -10.18 -2.76
C LEU A 19 -6.07 -10.72 -3.96
N GLN A 20 -6.70 -10.83 -5.14
CA GLN A 20 -6.07 -11.34 -6.37
C GLN A 20 -4.88 -10.48 -6.84
N TRP A 21 -4.84 -9.20 -6.47
CA TRP A 21 -3.75 -8.30 -6.86
C TRP A 21 -2.52 -8.46 -5.97
N VAL A 22 -2.64 -9.03 -4.76
CA VAL A 22 -1.51 -9.15 -3.82
C VAL A 22 -0.37 -9.95 -4.44
N GLU A 23 -0.66 -11.15 -4.96
CA GLU A 23 0.38 -12.00 -5.55
C GLU A 23 0.86 -11.45 -6.89
N TRP A 24 -0.04 -10.95 -7.71
CA TRP A 24 0.30 -10.35 -9.00
C TRP A 24 1.14 -9.06 -8.86
N LEU A 25 1.01 -8.33 -7.75
CA LEU A 25 1.90 -7.23 -7.37
C LEU A 25 3.26 -7.76 -6.90
N ARG A 26 3.32 -8.80 -6.05
CA ARG A 26 4.59 -9.44 -5.62
C ARG A 26 5.45 -9.85 -6.82
N GLU A 27 4.86 -10.52 -7.81
CA GLU A 27 5.54 -10.94 -9.05
C GLU A 27 6.19 -9.77 -9.81
N ARG A 28 5.59 -8.57 -9.77
CA ARG A 28 5.93 -7.42 -10.64
C ARG A 28 6.74 -6.34 -9.92
N LEU A 29 6.77 -6.40 -8.59
CA LEU A 29 7.62 -5.59 -7.72
C LEU A 29 8.85 -6.37 -7.22
N GLY A 30 8.85 -7.71 -7.25
CA GLY A 30 10.04 -8.53 -6.95
C GLY A 30 11.32 -8.14 -7.72
N PRO A 31 11.25 -7.78 -9.03
CA PRO A 31 12.39 -7.24 -9.77
C PRO A 31 12.76 -5.78 -9.47
N ARG A 32 12.10 -5.13 -8.50
CA ARG A 32 12.16 -3.69 -8.21
C ARG A 32 12.43 -3.46 -6.71
N PRO A 33 13.67 -3.65 -6.23
CA PRO A 33 13.99 -3.54 -4.80
C PRO A 33 13.76 -2.14 -4.21
N GLU A 34 13.55 -1.11 -5.05
CA GLU A 34 13.16 0.25 -4.66
C GLU A 34 11.66 0.40 -4.32
N ALA A 35 10.81 -0.58 -4.66
CA ALA A 35 9.37 -0.50 -4.50
C ALA A 35 8.85 -1.44 -3.40
N GLY A 36 8.24 -0.87 -2.37
CA GLY A 36 7.65 -1.63 -1.27
C GLY A 36 6.24 -2.14 -1.60
N LEU A 37 5.84 -3.24 -0.96
CA LEU A 37 4.49 -3.81 -1.05
C LEU A 37 4.03 -4.28 0.32
N GLU A 38 3.03 -3.60 0.88
CA GLU A 38 2.45 -3.89 2.19
C GLU A 38 0.98 -4.26 2.10
N VAL A 39 0.52 -5.12 3.02
CA VAL A 39 -0.83 -5.68 3.01
C VAL A 39 -1.52 -5.39 4.35
N THR A 40 -2.67 -4.74 4.34
CA THR A 40 -3.36 -4.34 5.58
C THR A 40 -3.91 -5.54 6.34
N ALA A 41 -3.50 -5.73 7.59
CA ALA A 41 -4.00 -6.81 8.44
C ALA A 41 -5.40 -6.52 9.03
N HIS A 42 -5.73 -5.24 9.24
CA HIS A 42 -7.00 -4.79 9.84
C HIS A 42 -7.37 -3.37 9.39
N ARG A 43 -8.59 -2.92 9.71
CA ARG A 43 -9.03 -1.52 9.56
C ARG A 43 -8.12 -0.60 10.38
N GLY A 44 -7.76 0.55 9.83
CA GLY A 44 -6.81 1.51 10.40
C GLY A 44 -5.33 1.18 10.14
N HIS A 45 -5.01 0.01 9.59
CA HIS A 45 -3.60 -0.36 9.36
C HIS A 45 -2.95 0.43 8.22
N ALA A 46 -3.73 0.93 7.24
CA ALA A 46 -3.15 1.69 6.13
C ALA A 46 -2.66 3.09 6.56
N GLU A 47 -3.23 3.65 7.63
CA GLU A 47 -2.84 4.94 8.22
C GLU A 47 -1.43 4.85 8.85
N GLY A 48 -1.18 3.83 9.68
CA GLY A 48 0.15 3.57 10.25
C GLY A 48 1.21 3.21 9.20
N LEU A 49 0.82 2.48 8.15
CA LEU A 49 1.71 2.17 7.02
C LEU A 49 2.07 3.42 6.19
N ALA A 50 1.11 4.33 5.96
CA ALA A 50 1.36 5.58 5.26
C ALA A 50 2.27 6.53 6.07
N ALA A 51 2.04 6.63 7.38
CA ALA A 51 2.89 7.41 8.29
C ALA A 51 4.33 6.86 8.36
N ALA A 52 4.49 5.54 8.39
CA ALA A 52 5.80 4.90 8.30
C ALA A 52 6.49 5.19 6.96
N ALA A 53 5.75 5.20 5.84
CA ALA A 53 6.29 5.51 4.52
C ALA A 53 6.77 6.96 4.42
N ALA A 54 5.99 7.93 4.91
CA ALA A 54 6.36 9.34 4.96
C ALA A 54 7.61 9.55 5.83
N ALA A 55 7.65 8.94 7.04
CA ALA A 55 8.79 9.03 7.94
C ALA A 55 10.07 8.37 7.37
N ALA A 56 9.94 7.32 6.57
CA ALA A 56 11.05 6.67 5.86
C ALA A 56 11.45 7.37 4.55
N GLY A 57 10.76 8.46 4.16
CA GLY A 57 11.11 9.27 2.99
C GLY A 57 10.66 8.69 1.64
N HIS A 58 9.66 7.80 1.61
CA HIS A 58 9.03 7.37 0.37
C HIS A 58 8.36 8.56 -0.33
N ASP A 59 8.64 8.79 -1.61
CA ASP A 59 8.09 9.94 -2.34
C ASP A 59 6.65 9.71 -2.83
N ARG A 60 6.14 8.48 -2.74
CA ARG A 60 4.81 8.06 -3.22
C ARG A 60 4.24 6.93 -2.36
N VAL A 61 2.96 7.03 -2.05
CA VAL A 61 2.15 5.90 -1.56
C VAL A 61 1.07 5.59 -2.60
N ILE A 62 0.90 4.31 -2.93
CA ILE A 62 -0.04 3.82 -3.93
C ILE A 62 -1.12 2.98 -3.23
N ALA A 63 -2.33 3.53 -3.15
CA ALA A 63 -3.47 2.88 -2.53
C ALA A 63 -4.09 1.81 -3.46
N VAL A 64 -4.20 0.57 -2.99
CA VAL A 64 -4.89 -0.53 -3.69
C VAL A 64 -6.00 -1.05 -2.79
N GLY A 65 -7.16 -0.39 -2.84
CA GLY A 65 -8.28 -0.66 -1.94
C GLY A 65 -9.57 0.05 -2.35
N GLY A 66 -10.44 0.32 -1.37
CA GLY A 66 -11.62 1.16 -1.54
C GLY A 66 -11.44 2.54 -0.89
N GLU A 67 -12.50 3.35 -0.90
CA GLU A 67 -12.54 4.70 -0.30
C GLU A 67 -11.95 4.74 1.12
N GLY A 68 -12.34 3.82 2.01
CA GLY A 68 -11.80 3.76 3.38
C GLY A 68 -10.29 3.51 3.45
N THR A 69 -9.71 2.80 2.48
CA THR A 69 -8.25 2.62 2.38
C THR A 69 -7.55 3.87 1.85
N ILE A 70 -8.20 4.63 0.97
CA ILE A 70 -7.72 5.95 0.55
C ILE A 70 -7.77 6.92 1.74
N GLN A 71 -8.87 6.91 2.51
CA GLN A 71 -9.03 7.75 3.70
C GLN A 71 -7.99 7.44 4.78
N GLU A 72 -7.79 6.15 5.13
CA GLU A 72 -6.73 5.75 6.07
C GLU A 72 -5.35 6.22 5.60
N ILE A 73 -5.01 6.08 4.31
CA ILE A 73 -3.73 6.54 3.78
C ILE A 73 -3.61 8.08 3.85
N VAL A 74 -4.67 8.82 3.50
CA VAL A 74 -4.67 10.30 3.55
C VAL A 74 -4.58 10.84 4.97
N ASN A 75 -5.12 10.13 5.98
CA ASN A 75 -4.93 10.48 7.39
C ASN A 75 -3.48 10.31 7.88
N GLY A 76 -2.70 9.44 7.22
CA GLY A 76 -1.34 9.09 7.64
C GLY A 76 -0.21 9.83 6.93
N LEU A 77 -0.52 10.81 6.06
CA LEU A 77 0.45 11.59 5.27
C LEU A 77 0.48 13.07 5.67
#